data_AF-A0A381ZVZ2-F1
#
_entry.id   AF-A0A381ZVZ2-F1
#
_cell.length_a   1.000
_cell.length_b   1.000
_cell.length_c   1.000
_cell.angle_alpha   90.00
_cell.angle_beta   90.00
_cell.angle_gamma   90.00
#
_symmetry.space_group_name_H-M   'P 1'
#
loop_
_entity.id
_entity.type
_entity.pdbx_description
1 polymer ?
#
loop_
_entity_poly.entity_id
_entity_poly.type
_entity_poly.pdbx_seq_one_letter_code
_entity_poly.pdbx_strand_id
1 'polypeptide(L)'
;MLIAGVLLWGGQAWGQIGAPVPKGPVRKIIIQHEGQAVASEQLIRANIRLKAGEPYSRKASDDDIHNLRNTGFFENVYVTDKQVAGGVEVTYTLVGKPVVTEILFEGNTGGRKFKEKKLRKKIRSRTGETFNRPRIFSDTRTILKEYQKGGYHQAKVDYAVRHDEALGQAAVVFQVDPGRKVKIDDIVFANALAFSQRELRKVFKTRRRWWMSWLTSSGKFETDQWNEDLEKLVQFYQGEGYIDFKIREIKFEYPKDNRMVIRLDLYEGYRYQIGRVTFEGTSIFTGDQIRRGVPILDRPVGPVMLEGAIFTPSGLSEDRDAVRDFYEAYGYLDTRVLVTKVPNTDQGTMDLVYRISEGELNYVEKLEIRGNNRTRDKVIRRELAIHPGEVFDMVSVELSKRRLQGTGLFDSVETQVEKIPELPNRRNLIVGVKEARTGRLLMGFGYSSIESMFAQVGFVQGNFDLFNPPYFTGAGQKFRLQITTGARRQDYQISFEEPYFLDRKRRLSVDLYHREIQYFSRYYEQHQTGARLGLSRKLWSDSTSGGVNLTF
;
A
#
# COMPACT_ATOMS: atom_id res chain seq x y z
N MET A 1 -53.41 47.45 -52.34
CA MET A 1 -54.05 48.49 -51.51
C MET A 1 -53.72 48.15 -50.05
N LEU A 2 -52.61 48.66 -49.49
CA LEU A 2 -52.46 49.96 -48.82
C LEU A 2 -53.44 50.17 -47.64
N ILE A 3 -52.88 50.17 -46.42
CA ILE A 3 -53.05 51.04 -45.23
C ILE A 3 -52.22 50.33 -44.12
N ALA A 4 -51.01 50.73 -43.71
CA ALA A 4 -50.47 51.96 -43.14
C ALA A 4 -50.85 52.24 -41.67
N GLY A 5 -49.83 52.35 -40.81
CA GLY A 5 -49.83 53.04 -39.50
C GLY A 5 -49.88 52.12 -38.27
N VAL A 6 -49.08 52.28 -37.20
CA VAL A 6 -48.17 53.34 -36.76
C VAL A 6 -47.15 52.71 -35.79
N LEU A 7 -45.88 53.08 -35.94
CA LEU A 7 -44.79 52.85 -34.99
C LEU A 7 -44.89 53.87 -33.85
N LEU A 8 -44.92 53.40 -32.60
CA LEU A 8 -44.55 54.21 -31.43
C LEU A 8 -43.55 53.43 -30.57
N TRP A 9 -42.39 54.05 -30.38
CA TRP A 9 -41.34 53.68 -29.44
C TRP A 9 -41.84 53.73 -28.00
N GLY A 10 -41.51 52.71 -27.20
CA GLY A 10 -41.62 52.71 -25.75
C GLY A 10 -40.55 51.78 -25.17
N GLY A 11 -39.61 52.36 -24.41
CA GLY A 11 -38.32 51.80 -24.08
C GLY A 11 -38.30 50.50 -23.26
N GLN A 12 -37.19 49.78 -23.40
CA GLN A 12 -36.79 48.71 -22.50
C GLN A 12 -36.57 49.26 -21.08
N ALA A 13 -37.49 48.94 -20.17
CA ALA A 13 -37.22 49.01 -18.74
C ALA A 13 -36.54 47.72 -18.31
N TRP A 14 -35.29 47.83 -17.89
CA TRP A 14 -34.58 46.78 -17.18
C TRP A 14 -35.29 46.55 -15.85
N GLY A 15 -35.99 45.42 -15.72
CA GLY A 15 -36.55 45.00 -14.44
C GLY A 15 -35.43 44.77 -13.44
N GLN A 16 -35.24 45.72 -12.53
CA GLN A 16 -34.45 45.54 -11.32
C GLN A 16 -35.01 44.33 -10.56
N ILE A 17 -34.18 43.31 -10.37
CA ILE A 17 -34.43 42.24 -9.40
C ILE A 17 -34.45 42.94 -8.03
N GLY A 18 -35.64 43.19 -7.50
CA GLY A 18 -35.81 43.79 -6.18
C GLY A 18 -35.08 42.98 -5.12
N ALA A 19 -34.30 43.67 -4.28
CA ALA A 19 -33.62 43.06 -3.13
C ALA A 19 -34.66 42.35 -2.23
N PRO A 20 -34.35 41.16 -1.68
CA PRO A 20 -35.28 40.43 -0.84
C PRO A 20 -35.65 41.27 0.39
N VAL A 21 -36.95 41.44 0.62
CA VAL A 21 -37.50 42.11 1.81
C VAL A 21 -36.92 41.42 3.06
N PRO A 22 -36.30 42.16 4.01
CA PRO A 22 -35.75 41.57 5.22
C PRO A 22 -36.89 40.94 6.03
N LYS A 23 -36.85 39.62 6.17
CA LYS A 23 -37.79 38.83 6.96
C LYS A 23 -37.59 39.15 8.45
N GLY A 24 -38.68 39.41 9.17
CA GLY A 24 -38.68 39.65 10.62
C GLY A 24 -38.19 38.43 11.44
N PRO A 25 -38.05 38.54 12.77
CA PRO A 25 -37.56 37.45 13.61
C PRO A 25 -38.47 36.21 13.54
N VAL A 26 -37.90 35.02 13.74
CA VAL A 26 -38.63 33.75 13.79
C VAL A 26 -39.59 33.79 14.97
N ARG A 27 -40.89 33.82 14.70
CA ARG A 27 -41.90 33.93 15.75
C ARG A 27 -42.27 32.57 16.32
N LYS A 28 -42.37 31.56 15.46
CA LYS A 28 -42.79 30.21 15.82
C LYS A 28 -42.17 29.19 14.88
N ILE A 29 -41.79 28.04 15.45
CA ILE A 29 -41.31 26.87 14.70
C ILE A 29 -42.32 25.75 14.91
N ILE A 30 -42.89 25.27 13.81
CA ILE A 30 -43.84 24.15 13.77
C ILE A 30 -43.11 22.95 13.19
N ILE A 31 -43.22 21.79 13.85
CA ILE A 31 -42.68 20.52 13.37
C ILE A 31 -43.87 19.63 13.03
N GLN A 32 -43.93 19.19 11.78
CA GLN A 32 -44.94 18.28 11.26
C GLN A 32 -44.27 17.00 10.77
N HIS A 33 -44.87 15.87 11.10
CA HIS A 33 -44.43 14.56 10.62
C HIS A 33 -45.39 14.06 9.55
N GLU A 34 -44.84 13.62 8.43
CA GLU A 34 -45.59 12.88 7.43
C GLU A 34 -45.44 11.39 7.75
N GLY A 35 -46.53 10.76 8.17
CA GLY A 35 -46.53 9.39 8.71
C GLY A 35 -46.10 9.31 10.18
N GLN A 36 -45.58 8.15 10.59
CA GLN A 36 -45.16 7.93 11.97
C GLN A 36 -43.92 8.76 12.34
N ALA A 37 -43.93 9.38 13.52
CA ALA A 37 -42.77 10.11 14.02
C ALA A 37 -41.57 9.19 14.27
N VAL A 38 -40.49 9.39 13.52
CA VAL A 38 -39.25 8.58 13.58
C VAL A 38 -38.18 9.11 14.55
N ALA A 39 -38.38 10.30 15.10
CA ALA A 39 -37.45 10.93 16.04
C ALA A 39 -38.21 11.77 17.08
N SER A 40 -37.62 11.96 18.26
CA SER A 40 -38.20 12.83 19.28
C SER A 40 -38.09 14.30 18.89
N GLU A 41 -39.05 15.10 19.36
CA GLU A 41 -39.04 16.54 19.11
C GLU A 41 -37.78 17.21 19.68
N GLN A 42 -37.25 16.71 20.82
CA GLN A 42 -36.01 17.21 21.39
C GLN A 42 -34.80 16.98 20.45
N LEU A 43 -34.73 15.82 19.80
CA LEU A 43 -33.65 15.52 18.84
C LEU A 43 -33.73 16.45 17.63
N ILE A 44 -34.94 16.67 17.11
CA ILE A 44 -35.16 17.57 15.98
C ILE A 44 -34.74 18.99 16.35
N ARG A 45 -35.19 19.49 17.50
CA ARG A 45 -34.83 20.83 17.98
C ARG A 45 -33.34 20.99 18.27
N ALA A 46 -32.65 19.95 18.72
CA ALA A 46 -31.20 19.97 18.95
C ALA A 46 -30.38 20.03 17.65
N ASN A 47 -30.96 19.65 16.51
CA ASN A 47 -30.28 19.65 15.20
C ASN A 47 -30.73 20.80 14.28
N ILE A 48 -31.58 21.70 14.77
CA ILE A 48 -32.03 22.92 14.09
C ILE A 48 -31.34 24.13 14.74
N ARG A 49 -30.74 24.98 13.91
CA ARG A 49 -30.06 26.22 14.28
C ARG A 49 -31.04 27.37 14.45
N LEU A 50 -32.10 27.42 13.64
CA LEU A 50 -33.14 28.44 13.81
C LEU A 50 -33.85 28.30 15.16
N LYS A 51 -33.92 29.42 15.90
CA LYS A 51 -34.64 29.49 17.19
C LYS A 51 -35.71 30.55 17.16
N ALA A 52 -36.79 30.31 17.90
CA ALA A 52 -37.81 31.32 18.12
C ALA A 52 -37.20 32.54 18.84
N GLY A 53 -37.46 33.74 18.32
CA GLY A 53 -36.92 35.02 18.79
C GLY A 53 -35.71 35.54 18.02
N GLU A 54 -35.00 34.69 17.25
CA GLU A 54 -33.81 35.11 16.49
C GLU A 54 -34.17 35.59 15.06
N PRO A 55 -33.31 36.40 14.41
CA PRO A 55 -33.52 36.81 13.01
C PRO A 55 -33.62 35.59 12.07
N TYR A 56 -34.62 35.57 11.18
CA TYR A 56 -34.74 34.51 10.18
C TYR A 56 -33.56 34.56 9.21
N SER A 57 -32.90 33.41 9.01
CA SER A 57 -31.82 33.23 8.04
C SER A 57 -32.11 32.05 7.13
N ARG A 58 -32.18 32.32 5.82
CA ARG A 58 -32.34 31.27 4.80
C ARG A 58 -31.17 30.28 4.83
N LYS A 59 -29.94 30.78 5.01
CA LYS A 59 -28.75 29.94 5.15
C LYS A 59 -28.85 29.01 6.36
N ALA A 60 -29.35 29.51 7.49
CA ALA A 60 -29.57 28.66 8.67
C ALA A 60 -30.64 27.59 8.39
N SER A 61 -31.73 27.95 7.69
CA SER A 61 -32.75 26.97 7.25
C SER A 61 -32.17 25.88 6.34
N ASP A 62 -31.28 26.24 5.41
CA ASP A 62 -30.62 25.28 4.52
C ASP A 62 -29.65 24.37 5.31
N ASP A 63 -28.91 24.94 6.27
CA ASP A 63 -28.06 24.18 7.20
C ASP A 63 -28.91 23.21 8.05
N ASP A 64 -30.11 23.60 8.47
CA ASP A 64 -31.02 22.79 9.29
C ASP A 64 -31.55 21.58 8.51
N ILE A 65 -31.91 21.78 7.23
CA ILE A 65 -32.23 20.68 6.32
C ILE A 65 -31.05 19.71 6.22
N HIS A 66 -29.82 20.23 6.08
CA HIS A 66 -28.63 19.40 5.99
C HIS A 66 -28.36 18.62 7.29
N ASN A 67 -28.44 19.28 8.45
CA ASN A 67 -28.22 18.67 9.76
C ASN A 67 -29.26 17.57 10.03
N LEU A 68 -30.54 17.84 9.79
CA LEU A 68 -31.61 16.87 9.99
C LEU A 68 -31.44 15.65 9.06
N ARG A 69 -31.09 15.84 7.78
CA ARG A 69 -30.82 14.70 6.88
C ARG A 69 -29.59 13.89 7.33
N ASN A 70 -28.57 14.54 7.87
CA ASN A 70 -27.35 13.88 8.37
C ASN A 70 -27.59 13.07 9.65
N THR A 71 -28.67 13.31 10.41
CA THR A 71 -29.08 12.43 11.52
C THR A 71 -29.39 11.01 11.04
N GLY A 72 -29.71 10.85 9.75
CA GLY A 72 -30.01 9.57 9.12
C GLY A 72 -31.45 9.10 9.27
N PHE A 73 -32.28 9.76 10.08
CA PHE A 73 -33.68 9.39 10.34
C PHE A 73 -34.67 9.83 9.27
N PHE A 74 -34.36 10.87 8.49
CA PHE A 74 -35.32 11.48 7.55
C PHE A 74 -34.94 11.21 6.09
N GLU A 75 -35.93 10.83 5.28
CA GLU A 75 -35.79 10.66 3.83
C GLU A 75 -35.74 12.03 3.16
N ASN A 76 -36.76 12.84 3.42
CA ASN A 76 -36.88 14.21 2.96
C ASN A 76 -37.27 15.14 4.13
N VAL A 77 -36.80 16.38 4.04
CA VAL A 77 -37.11 17.46 4.99
C VAL A 77 -37.51 18.66 4.14
N TYR A 78 -38.76 19.09 4.27
CA TYR A 78 -39.26 20.29 3.62
C TYR A 78 -39.39 21.40 4.65
N VAL A 79 -38.94 22.60 4.28
CA VAL A 79 -39.09 23.79 5.12
C VAL A 79 -39.87 24.82 4.35
N THR A 80 -41.00 25.24 4.92
CA THR A 80 -41.82 26.32 4.39
C THR A 80 -41.83 27.45 5.40
N ASP A 81 -41.71 28.68 4.93
CA ASP A 81 -41.79 29.85 5.77
C ASP A 81 -42.95 30.76 5.32
N LYS A 82 -43.67 31.32 6.30
CA LYS A 82 -44.83 32.17 6.08
C LYS A 82 -44.71 33.45 6.91
N GLN A 83 -44.87 34.60 6.26
CA GLN A 83 -44.87 35.89 6.94
C GLN A 83 -46.14 36.03 7.77
N VAL A 84 -45.99 36.38 9.05
CA VAL A 84 -47.09 36.60 10.00
C VAL A 84 -46.92 37.94 10.71
N ALA A 85 -47.97 38.44 11.37
CA ALA A 85 -47.89 39.66 12.15
C ALA A 85 -46.80 39.53 13.23
N GLY A 86 -45.75 40.35 13.12
CA GLY A 86 -44.63 40.37 14.08
C GLY A 86 -43.47 39.39 13.79
N GLY A 87 -43.41 38.73 12.64
CA GLY A 87 -42.25 37.89 12.28
C GLY A 87 -42.50 36.85 11.19
N VAL A 88 -41.71 35.77 11.22
CA VAL A 88 -41.84 34.62 10.30
C VAL A 88 -42.20 33.35 11.08
N GLU A 89 -43.18 32.60 10.58
CA GLU A 89 -43.46 31.23 11.03
C GLU A 89 -42.76 30.24 10.10
N VAL A 90 -42.00 29.30 10.68
CA VAL A 90 -41.25 28.29 9.94
C VAL A 90 -41.83 26.92 10.26
N THR A 91 -42.27 26.19 9.22
CA THR A 91 -42.80 24.83 9.34
C THR A 91 -41.83 23.85 8.72
N TYR A 92 -41.40 22.88 9.52
CA TYR A 92 -40.60 21.72 9.10
C TYR A 92 -41.55 20.54 8.87
N THR A 93 -41.68 20.09 7.63
CA THR A 93 -42.39 18.85 7.28
C THR A 93 -41.36 17.74 7.08
N LEU A 94 -41.38 16.77 7.99
CA LEU A 94 -40.39 15.71 8.11
C LEU A 94 -40.95 14.40 7.61
N VAL A 95 -40.35 13.87 6.53
CA VAL A 95 -40.65 12.52 6.02
C VAL A 95 -39.63 11.56 6.60
N GLY A 96 -40.07 10.70 7.51
CA GLY A 96 -39.20 9.71 8.15
C GLY A 96 -38.75 8.63 7.17
N LYS A 97 -37.52 8.13 7.33
CA LYS A 97 -37.10 6.92 6.62
C LYS A 97 -37.84 5.73 7.20
N PRO A 98 -38.36 4.82 6.36
CA PRO A 98 -39.06 3.66 6.87
C PRO A 98 -38.10 2.73 7.62
N VAL A 99 -38.61 2.06 8.65
CA VAL A 99 -37.90 1.00 9.36
C VAL A 99 -38.04 -0.30 8.57
N VAL A 100 -36.93 -0.98 8.32
CA VAL A 100 -36.94 -2.27 7.61
C VAL A 100 -37.52 -3.33 8.53
N THR A 101 -38.75 -3.77 8.29
CA THR A 101 -39.39 -4.82 9.10
C THR A 101 -39.10 -6.21 8.56
N GLU A 102 -38.99 -6.33 7.25
CA GLU A 102 -38.76 -7.59 6.57
C GLU A 102 -37.67 -7.49 5.50
N ILE A 103 -36.93 -8.59 5.33
CA ILE A 103 -35.96 -8.76 4.25
C ILE A 103 -36.25 -10.10 3.59
N LEU A 104 -36.72 -10.05 2.35
CA LEU A 104 -37.15 -11.20 1.56
C LEU A 104 -36.19 -11.44 0.40
N PHE A 105 -36.11 -12.70 -0.07
CA PHE A 105 -35.29 -13.08 -1.21
C PHE A 105 -36.15 -13.85 -2.23
N GLU A 106 -36.55 -13.19 -3.31
CA GLU A 106 -37.35 -13.79 -4.38
C GLU A 106 -36.43 -14.37 -5.49
N GLY A 107 -36.87 -15.44 -6.17
CA GLY A 107 -36.11 -16.10 -7.25
C GLY A 107 -34.89 -16.92 -6.82
N ASN A 108 -34.62 -17.01 -5.51
CA ASN A 108 -33.49 -17.70 -4.88
C ASN A 108 -33.51 -19.24 -5.04
N THR A 109 -33.20 -19.72 -6.25
CA THR A 109 -33.23 -21.14 -6.63
C THR A 109 -31.85 -21.82 -6.63
N GLY A 110 -30.79 -21.15 -6.16
CA GLY A 110 -29.40 -21.64 -6.21
C GLY A 110 -29.08 -22.89 -5.35
N GLY A 111 -30.05 -23.42 -4.60
CA GLY A 111 -29.95 -24.63 -3.79
C GLY A 111 -29.49 -24.41 -2.34
N ARG A 112 -29.10 -25.49 -1.63
CA ARG A 112 -28.82 -25.48 -0.16
C ARG A 112 -27.75 -24.48 0.31
N LYS A 113 -26.89 -23.99 -0.58
CA LYS A 113 -25.86 -22.98 -0.26
C LYS A 113 -26.41 -21.56 -0.21
N PHE A 114 -27.53 -21.29 -0.88
CA PHE A 114 -28.12 -19.97 -1.05
C PHE A 114 -29.42 -19.77 -0.25
N LYS A 115 -29.76 -20.69 0.65
CA LYS A 115 -30.90 -20.53 1.58
C LYS A 115 -30.87 -19.14 2.22
N GLU A 116 -32.04 -18.52 2.35
CA GLU A 116 -32.21 -17.15 2.86
C GLU A 116 -31.43 -16.89 4.16
N LYS A 117 -31.49 -17.82 5.13
CA LYS A 117 -30.74 -17.73 6.39
C LYS A 117 -29.22 -17.57 6.19
N LYS A 118 -28.64 -18.12 5.12
CA LYS A 118 -27.22 -17.97 4.80
C LYS A 118 -26.95 -16.64 4.11
N LEU A 119 -27.77 -16.23 3.15
CA LEU A 119 -27.65 -14.92 2.49
C LEU A 119 -27.83 -13.77 3.49
N ARG A 120 -28.78 -13.90 4.42
CA ARG A 120 -29.02 -12.94 5.49
C ARG A 120 -27.81 -12.73 6.40
N LYS A 121 -27.00 -13.76 6.63
CA LYS A 121 -25.74 -13.66 7.39
C LYS A 121 -24.63 -12.93 6.65
N LYS A 122 -24.72 -12.83 5.31
CA LYS A 122 -23.70 -12.23 4.45
C LYS A 122 -23.93 -10.73 4.22
N ILE A 123 -25.20 -10.32 4.13
CA ILE A 123 -25.58 -8.91 3.97
C ILE A 123 -25.40 -8.13 5.28
N ARG A 124 -25.31 -6.81 5.19
CA ARG A 124 -25.17 -5.90 6.34
C ARG A 124 -26.51 -5.42 6.88
N SER A 125 -27.53 -5.26 6.02
CA SER A 125 -28.85 -4.77 6.43
C SER A 125 -29.54 -5.73 7.39
N ARG A 126 -30.18 -5.17 8.43
CA ARG A 126 -30.93 -5.92 9.44
C ARG A 126 -32.35 -5.40 9.56
N THR A 127 -33.24 -6.26 10.03
CA THR A 127 -34.59 -5.86 10.39
C THR A 127 -34.57 -5.05 11.69
N GLY A 128 -35.43 -4.04 11.79
CA GLY A 128 -35.46 -3.06 12.88
C GLY A 128 -34.55 -1.85 12.69
N GLU A 129 -33.76 -1.80 11.60
CA GLU A 129 -32.92 -0.65 11.26
C GLU A 129 -33.66 0.31 10.31
N THR A 130 -33.27 1.58 10.29
CA THR A 130 -33.76 2.55 9.29
C THR A 130 -33.27 2.19 7.90
N PHE A 131 -34.13 2.36 6.91
CA PHE A 131 -33.81 2.07 5.52
C PHE A 131 -32.61 2.90 5.03
N ASN A 132 -31.63 2.23 4.44
CA ASN A 132 -30.40 2.86 3.96
C ASN A 132 -30.08 2.37 2.54
N ARG A 133 -30.44 3.17 1.54
CA ARG A 133 -30.29 2.83 0.12
C ARG A 133 -28.85 2.43 -0.28
N PRO A 134 -27.78 3.17 0.12
CA PRO A 134 -26.40 2.74 -0.12
C PRO A 134 -26.06 1.38 0.46
N ARG A 135 -26.56 1.06 1.66
CA ARG A 135 -26.35 -0.23 2.32
C ARG A 135 -27.04 -1.36 1.55
N ILE A 136 -28.30 -1.17 1.16
CA ILE A 136 -29.07 -2.15 0.38
C ILE A 136 -28.40 -2.42 -0.97
N PHE A 137 -27.93 -1.38 -1.65
CA PHE A 137 -27.21 -1.53 -2.91
C PHE A 137 -25.88 -2.29 -2.75
N SER A 138 -25.16 -2.05 -1.65
CA SER A 138 -23.95 -2.82 -1.30
C SER A 138 -24.27 -4.30 -1.00
N ASP A 139 -25.41 -4.56 -0.37
CA ASP A 139 -25.90 -5.90 -0.08
C ASP A 139 -26.30 -6.65 -1.35
N THR A 140 -26.94 -5.98 -2.31
CA THR A 140 -27.21 -6.51 -3.68
C THR A 140 -25.92 -7.01 -4.32
N ARG A 141 -24.85 -6.19 -4.30
CA ARG A 141 -23.52 -6.59 -4.81
C ARG A 141 -22.92 -7.76 -4.03
N THR A 142 -23.12 -7.80 -2.72
CA THR A 142 -22.63 -8.90 -1.87
C THR A 142 -23.32 -10.21 -2.21
N ILE A 143 -24.64 -10.20 -2.38
CA ILE A 143 -25.42 -11.37 -2.81
C ILE A 143 -24.95 -11.83 -4.19
N LEU A 144 -24.83 -10.91 -5.16
CA LEU A 144 -24.34 -11.20 -6.51
C LEU A 144 -22.96 -11.91 -6.46
N LYS A 145 -22.02 -11.38 -5.67
CA LYS A 145 -20.69 -11.99 -5.50
C LYS A 145 -20.76 -13.40 -4.90
N GLU A 146 -21.64 -13.64 -3.93
CA GLU A 146 -21.82 -14.99 -3.36
C GLU A 146 -22.35 -15.99 -4.41
N TYR A 147 -23.25 -15.56 -5.30
CA TYR A 147 -23.72 -16.38 -6.43
C TYR A 147 -22.59 -16.67 -7.43
N GLN A 148 -21.83 -15.65 -7.81
CA GLN A 148 -20.67 -15.81 -8.71
C GLN A 148 -19.63 -16.79 -8.13
N LYS A 149 -19.30 -16.68 -6.83
CA LYS A 149 -18.45 -17.66 -6.11
C LYS A 149 -19.02 -19.09 -6.08
N GLY A 150 -20.33 -19.22 -6.26
CA GLY A 150 -21.05 -20.47 -6.40
C GLY A 150 -20.96 -21.12 -7.79
N GLY A 151 -20.46 -20.39 -8.79
CA GLY A 151 -20.45 -20.78 -10.20
C GLY A 151 -21.64 -20.25 -11.01
N TYR A 152 -22.37 -19.27 -10.50
CA TYR A 152 -23.48 -18.59 -11.18
C TYR A 152 -22.99 -17.23 -11.71
N HIS A 153 -22.23 -17.23 -12.80
CA HIS A 153 -21.61 -16.03 -13.36
C HIS A 153 -22.61 -15.08 -14.05
N GLN A 154 -23.72 -15.62 -14.56
CA GLN A 154 -24.83 -14.87 -15.15
C GLN A 154 -25.84 -14.36 -14.12
N ALA A 155 -25.58 -14.55 -12.83
CA ALA A 155 -26.53 -14.14 -11.80
C ALA A 155 -26.83 -12.64 -11.91
N LYS A 156 -28.09 -12.29 -11.74
CA LYS A 156 -28.58 -10.91 -11.63
C LYS A 156 -29.24 -10.77 -10.27
N VAL A 157 -28.92 -9.68 -9.59
CA VAL A 157 -29.51 -9.36 -8.30
C VAL A 157 -29.94 -7.92 -8.35
N ASP A 158 -31.23 -7.70 -8.13
CA ASP A 158 -31.83 -6.39 -7.98
C ASP A 158 -32.54 -6.32 -6.62
N TYR A 159 -33.04 -5.14 -6.26
CA TYR A 159 -33.85 -4.98 -5.07
C TYR A 159 -35.08 -4.13 -5.38
N ALA A 160 -36.20 -4.50 -4.77
CA ALA A 160 -37.42 -3.72 -4.71
C ALA A 160 -37.72 -3.39 -3.24
N VAL A 161 -38.37 -2.25 -3.00
CA VAL A 161 -38.79 -1.85 -1.65
C VAL A 161 -40.30 -1.71 -1.67
N ARG A 162 -40.98 -2.41 -0.78
CA ARG A 162 -42.43 -2.26 -0.57
C ARG A 162 -42.62 -1.38 0.66
N HIS A 163 -43.11 -0.15 0.45
CA HIS A 163 -43.30 0.85 1.48
C HIS A 163 -44.71 0.75 2.07
N ASP A 164 -44.80 0.78 3.38
CA ASP A 164 -46.03 1.07 4.11
C ASP A 164 -45.87 2.45 4.76
N GLU A 165 -46.39 3.47 4.06
CA GLU A 165 -46.27 4.87 4.47
C GLU A 165 -47.04 5.17 5.76
N ALA A 166 -48.14 4.45 6.02
CA ALA A 166 -48.97 4.65 7.21
C ALA A 166 -48.25 4.17 8.48
N LEU A 167 -47.53 3.05 8.38
CA LEU A 167 -46.77 2.47 9.50
C LEU A 167 -45.31 2.92 9.54
N GLY A 168 -44.82 3.65 8.53
CA GLY A 168 -43.41 4.01 8.41
C GLY A 168 -42.51 2.77 8.29
N GLN A 169 -42.99 1.72 7.64
CA GLN A 169 -42.31 0.43 7.53
C GLN A 169 -41.94 0.13 6.07
N ALA A 170 -40.88 -0.65 5.87
CA ALA A 170 -40.49 -1.13 4.55
C ALA A 170 -40.10 -2.60 4.59
N ALA A 171 -40.57 -3.35 3.59
CA ALA A 171 -40.05 -4.66 3.27
C ALA A 171 -39.07 -4.55 2.10
N VAL A 172 -37.83 -4.99 2.31
CA VAL A 172 -36.82 -5.04 1.24
C VAL A 172 -36.88 -6.42 0.60
N VAL A 173 -37.11 -6.46 -0.71
CA VAL A 173 -37.17 -7.68 -1.49
C VAL A 173 -35.96 -7.73 -2.42
N PHE A 174 -35.01 -8.61 -2.14
CA PHE A 174 -33.92 -8.91 -3.07
C PHE A 174 -34.42 -9.88 -4.14
N GLN A 175 -34.45 -9.42 -5.39
CA GLN A 175 -34.85 -10.22 -6.54
C GLN A 175 -33.61 -10.85 -7.16
N VAL A 176 -33.51 -12.16 -7.10
CA VAL A 176 -32.34 -12.91 -7.56
C VAL A 176 -32.74 -13.80 -8.73
N ASP A 177 -32.12 -13.57 -9.88
CA ASP A 177 -32.05 -14.56 -10.95
C ASP A 177 -30.64 -15.19 -10.91
N PRO A 178 -30.50 -16.44 -10.43
CA PRO A 178 -29.19 -17.08 -10.37
C PRO A 178 -28.65 -17.45 -11.77
N GLY A 179 -29.48 -17.56 -12.80
CA GLY A 179 -29.07 -18.09 -14.09
C GLY A 179 -28.50 -19.52 -14.01
N ARG A 180 -27.66 -19.88 -14.99
CA ARG A 180 -27.10 -21.23 -15.10
C ARG A 180 -25.84 -21.38 -14.24
N LYS A 181 -25.72 -22.52 -13.57
CA LYS A 181 -24.50 -22.90 -12.87
C LYS A 181 -23.51 -23.53 -13.83
N VAL A 182 -22.43 -22.83 -14.16
CA VAL A 182 -21.42 -23.32 -15.10
C VAL A 182 -20.05 -23.47 -14.44
N LYS A 183 -19.20 -24.28 -15.06
CA LYS A 183 -17.77 -24.32 -14.79
C LYS A 183 -17.00 -24.03 -16.07
N ILE A 184 -15.86 -23.37 -15.94
CA ILE A 184 -14.93 -23.11 -17.04
C ILE A 184 -14.37 -24.46 -17.51
N ASP A 185 -14.64 -24.83 -18.75
CA ASP A 185 -14.12 -26.05 -19.38
C ASP A 185 -12.79 -25.77 -20.08
N ASP A 186 -12.67 -24.62 -20.77
CA ASP A 186 -11.42 -24.12 -21.31
C ASP A 186 -11.42 -22.58 -21.48
N ILE A 187 -10.22 -22.03 -21.61
CA ILE A 187 -9.95 -20.65 -22.04
C ILE A 187 -9.12 -20.75 -23.32
N VAL A 188 -9.62 -20.17 -24.40
CA VAL A 188 -9.04 -20.23 -25.75
C VAL A 188 -8.62 -18.83 -26.17
N PHE A 189 -7.36 -18.68 -26.57
CA PHE A 189 -6.82 -17.42 -27.09
C PHE A 189 -6.78 -17.49 -28.61
N ALA A 190 -7.78 -16.94 -29.29
CA ALA A 190 -7.81 -16.85 -30.74
C ALA A 190 -6.82 -15.79 -31.23
N ASN A 191 -6.23 -16.02 -32.41
CA ASN A 191 -5.24 -15.12 -33.04
C ASN A 191 -4.00 -14.84 -32.17
N ALA A 192 -3.68 -15.74 -31.25
CA ALA A 192 -2.39 -15.77 -30.56
C ALA A 192 -1.36 -16.53 -31.41
N LEU A 193 -0.40 -15.83 -32.02
CA LEU A 193 0.65 -16.40 -32.87
C LEU A 193 2.01 -16.38 -32.17
N ALA A 194 2.26 -15.37 -31.33
CA ALA A 194 3.53 -15.17 -30.64
C ALA A 194 3.75 -16.14 -29.47
N PHE A 195 2.67 -16.53 -28.77
CA PHE A 195 2.76 -17.37 -27.57
C PHE A 195 1.84 -18.58 -27.64
N SER A 196 2.27 -19.68 -27.03
CA SER A 196 1.45 -20.88 -26.95
C SER A 196 0.25 -20.67 -26.02
N GLN A 197 -0.85 -21.38 -26.29
CA GLN A 197 -2.02 -21.43 -25.40
C GLN A 197 -1.65 -21.84 -23.96
N ARG A 198 -0.56 -22.61 -23.77
CA ARG A 198 -0.12 -23.04 -22.44
C ARG A 198 0.53 -21.89 -21.67
N GLU A 199 1.35 -21.08 -22.33
CA GLU A 199 1.99 -19.91 -21.72
C GLU A 199 0.96 -18.88 -21.32
N LEU A 200 0.03 -18.54 -22.22
CA LEU A 200 -1.04 -17.59 -21.93
C LEU A 200 -1.93 -18.06 -20.77
N ARG A 201 -2.25 -19.36 -20.69
CA ARG A 201 -2.99 -19.91 -19.55
C ARG A 201 -2.23 -19.84 -18.22
N LYS A 202 -0.88 -19.78 -18.21
CA LYS A 202 -0.10 -19.64 -16.97
C LYS A 202 -0.17 -18.23 -16.39
N VAL A 203 -0.42 -17.22 -17.23
CA VAL A 203 -0.61 -15.82 -16.79
C VAL A 203 -1.88 -15.69 -15.95
N PHE A 204 -2.90 -16.49 -16.24
CA PHE A 204 -4.19 -16.45 -15.56
C PHE A 204 -4.16 -17.21 -14.23
N LYS A 205 -4.71 -16.60 -13.18
CA LYS A 205 -5.11 -17.32 -11.96
C LYS A 205 -6.40 -18.11 -12.18
N THR A 206 -7.27 -17.64 -13.06
CA THR A 206 -8.49 -18.33 -13.49
C THR A 206 -8.13 -19.59 -14.25
N ARG A 207 -8.52 -20.76 -13.72
CA ARG A 207 -8.18 -22.06 -14.31
C ARG A 207 -9.41 -22.82 -14.77
N ARG A 208 -9.25 -23.58 -15.85
CA ARG A 208 -10.23 -24.59 -16.27
C ARG A 208 -10.49 -25.62 -15.18
N ARG A 209 -11.66 -26.26 -15.24
CA ARG A 209 -11.98 -27.43 -14.43
C ARG A 209 -10.99 -28.55 -14.78
N TRP A 210 -10.48 -29.18 -13.75
CA TRP A 210 -9.65 -30.37 -13.82
C TRP A 210 -10.20 -31.43 -12.84
N TRP A 211 -9.68 -32.66 -12.91
CA TRP A 211 -10.27 -33.81 -12.21
C TRP A 211 -10.32 -33.66 -10.68
N MET A 212 -9.41 -32.90 -10.04
CA MET A 212 -9.51 -32.55 -8.60
C MET A 212 -10.08 -31.15 -8.30
N SER A 213 -10.87 -30.56 -9.20
CA SER A 213 -11.51 -29.26 -8.94
C SER A 213 -12.48 -29.26 -7.76
N TRP A 214 -12.87 -30.43 -7.26
CA TRP A 214 -13.66 -30.57 -6.04
C TRP A 214 -12.87 -30.23 -4.77
N LEU A 215 -11.53 -30.42 -4.77
CA LEU A 215 -10.65 -30.10 -3.65
C LEU A 215 -10.14 -28.64 -3.72
N THR A 216 -9.79 -28.18 -4.92
CA THR A 216 -9.14 -26.87 -5.14
C THR A 216 -10.11 -25.74 -5.47
N SER A 217 -11.40 -26.03 -5.62
CA SER A 217 -12.42 -25.08 -6.10
C SER A 217 -12.12 -24.44 -7.47
N SER A 218 -11.18 -24.99 -8.25
CA SER A 218 -10.84 -24.52 -9.60
C SER A 218 -11.99 -24.71 -10.61
N GLY A 219 -11.95 -24.00 -11.75
CA GLY A 219 -13.00 -24.05 -12.76
C GLY A 219 -14.20 -23.15 -12.49
N LYS A 220 -14.13 -22.26 -11.51
CA LYS A 220 -15.14 -21.22 -11.27
C LYS A 220 -14.76 -19.93 -11.98
N PHE A 221 -15.76 -19.19 -12.44
CA PHE A 221 -15.58 -17.86 -13.00
C PHE A 221 -15.92 -16.81 -11.94
N GLU A 222 -14.94 -16.00 -11.56
CA GLU A 222 -15.09 -14.87 -10.65
C GLU A 222 -14.68 -13.60 -11.38
N THR A 223 -15.61 -12.66 -11.55
CA THR A 223 -15.43 -11.48 -12.41
C THR A 223 -14.26 -10.61 -11.98
N ASP A 224 -14.07 -10.39 -10.67
CA ASP A 224 -12.97 -9.59 -10.15
C ASP A 224 -11.62 -10.23 -10.51
N GLN A 225 -11.47 -11.54 -10.30
CA GLN A 225 -10.24 -12.26 -10.66
C GLN A 225 -10.02 -12.31 -12.18
N TRP A 226 -11.09 -12.43 -12.96
CA TRP A 226 -11.03 -12.42 -14.42
C TRP A 226 -10.49 -11.10 -14.95
N ASN A 227 -10.99 -9.97 -14.43
CA ASN A 227 -10.52 -8.64 -14.83
C ASN A 227 -9.03 -8.44 -14.52
N GLU A 228 -8.58 -8.85 -13.32
CA GLU A 228 -7.14 -8.85 -13.00
C GLU A 228 -6.32 -9.73 -13.95
N ASP A 229 -6.85 -10.88 -14.36
CA ASP A 229 -6.15 -11.77 -15.29
C ASP A 229 -6.06 -11.18 -16.71
N LEU A 230 -7.08 -10.46 -17.16
CA LEU A 230 -7.04 -9.70 -18.42
C LEU A 230 -5.98 -8.61 -18.39
N GLU A 231 -5.89 -7.85 -17.28
CA GLU A 231 -4.84 -6.84 -17.08
C GLU A 231 -3.44 -7.47 -17.08
N LYS A 232 -3.26 -8.62 -16.41
CA LYS A 232 -1.99 -9.36 -16.43
C LYS A 232 -1.64 -9.88 -17.81
N LEU A 233 -2.64 -10.28 -18.62
CA LEU A 233 -2.40 -10.67 -20.00
C LEU A 233 -1.85 -9.49 -20.81
N VAL A 234 -2.45 -8.30 -20.67
CA VAL A 234 -1.95 -7.08 -21.30
C VAL A 234 -0.52 -6.78 -20.85
N GLN A 235 -0.26 -6.81 -19.54
CA GLN A 235 1.07 -6.58 -18.98
C GLN A 235 2.09 -7.61 -19.45
N PHE A 236 1.70 -8.88 -19.59
CA PHE A 236 2.56 -9.95 -20.10
C PHE A 236 3.01 -9.67 -21.54
N TYR A 237 2.07 -9.37 -22.44
CA TYR A 237 2.40 -9.03 -23.83
C TYR A 237 3.27 -7.77 -23.91
N GLN A 238 2.92 -6.71 -23.16
CA GLN A 238 3.70 -5.49 -23.10
C GLN A 238 5.11 -5.70 -22.53
N GLY A 239 5.25 -6.60 -21.55
CA GLY A 239 6.55 -7.01 -20.98
C GLY A 239 7.41 -7.82 -21.94
N GLU A 240 6.82 -8.36 -23.02
CA GLU A 240 7.52 -9.06 -24.09
C GLU A 240 7.73 -8.20 -25.35
N GLY A 241 7.32 -6.93 -25.29
CA GLY A 241 7.51 -5.92 -26.34
C GLY A 241 6.34 -5.70 -27.29
N TYR A 242 5.18 -6.31 -27.03
CA TYR A 242 3.95 -6.11 -27.81
C TYR A 242 3.12 -4.96 -27.25
N ILE A 243 3.52 -3.71 -27.56
CA ILE A 243 2.91 -2.49 -26.98
C ILE A 243 1.48 -2.29 -27.49
N ASP A 244 1.24 -2.63 -28.75
CA ASP A 244 -0.05 -2.47 -29.42
C ASP A 244 -1.05 -3.60 -29.07
N PHE A 245 -0.68 -4.49 -28.14
CA PHE A 245 -1.51 -5.61 -27.73
C PHE A 245 -2.88 -5.15 -27.26
N LYS A 246 -3.93 -5.76 -27.84
CA LYS A 246 -5.32 -5.50 -27.47
C LYS A 246 -6.13 -6.78 -27.46
N ILE A 247 -7.03 -6.89 -26.50
CA ILE A 247 -8.09 -7.91 -26.50
C ILE A 247 -9.26 -7.30 -27.29
N ARG A 248 -9.50 -7.82 -28.49
CA ARG A 248 -10.53 -7.28 -29.41
C ARG A 248 -11.93 -7.65 -28.95
N GLU A 249 -12.11 -8.90 -28.59
CA GLU A 249 -13.42 -9.46 -28.26
C GLU A 249 -13.29 -10.58 -27.23
N ILE A 250 -14.28 -10.71 -26.35
CA ILE A 250 -14.40 -11.82 -25.40
C ILE A 250 -15.76 -12.49 -25.62
N LYS A 251 -15.74 -13.75 -26.05
CA LYS A 251 -16.93 -14.58 -26.26
C LYS A 251 -17.06 -15.62 -25.16
N PHE A 252 -18.27 -15.77 -24.63
CA PHE A 252 -18.63 -16.82 -23.69
C PHE A 252 -19.53 -17.83 -24.39
N GLU A 253 -19.01 -19.04 -24.63
CA GLU A 253 -19.70 -20.13 -25.30
C GLU A 253 -20.12 -21.21 -24.29
N TYR A 254 -21.31 -21.78 -24.47
CA TYR A 254 -21.88 -22.77 -23.55
C TYR A 254 -22.16 -24.08 -24.29
N PRO A 255 -21.13 -24.89 -24.57
CA PRO A 255 -21.29 -26.14 -25.30
C PRO A 255 -22.17 -27.15 -24.57
N LYS A 256 -22.35 -27.01 -23.25
CA LYS A 256 -23.28 -27.77 -22.41
C LYS A 256 -23.84 -26.86 -21.32
N ASP A 257 -24.99 -27.21 -20.75
CA ASP A 257 -25.67 -26.38 -19.73
C ASP A 257 -24.83 -26.06 -18.48
N ASN A 258 -23.84 -26.90 -18.16
CA ASN A 258 -22.96 -26.71 -17.00
C ASN A 258 -21.50 -26.39 -17.36
N ARG A 259 -21.22 -26.09 -18.64
CA ARG A 259 -19.87 -25.82 -19.14
C ARG A 259 -19.81 -24.51 -19.89
N MET A 260 -18.74 -23.77 -19.64
CA MET A 260 -18.44 -22.52 -20.33
C MET A 260 -17.04 -22.59 -20.93
N VAL A 261 -16.91 -22.17 -22.19
CA VAL A 261 -15.63 -21.92 -22.85
C VAL A 261 -15.52 -20.42 -23.07
N ILE A 262 -14.39 -19.84 -22.65
CA ILE A 262 -14.12 -18.42 -22.84
C ILE A 262 -13.14 -18.27 -23.99
N ARG A 263 -13.55 -17.56 -25.05
CA ARG A 263 -12.70 -17.32 -26.22
C ARG A 263 -12.34 -15.84 -26.26
N LEU A 264 -11.05 -15.54 -26.18
CA LEU A 264 -10.51 -14.19 -26.31
C LEU A 264 -9.93 -14.03 -27.71
N ASP A 265 -10.40 -13.05 -28.47
CA ASP A 265 -9.78 -12.66 -29.73
C ASP A 265 -8.68 -11.64 -29.47
N LEU A 266 -7.44 -12.00 -29.80
CA LEU A 266 -6.26 -11.18 -29.52
C LEU A 266 -5.77 -10.46 -30.77
N TYR A 267 -5.30 -9.23 -30.56
CA TYR A 267 -4.45 -8.52 -31.51
C TYR A 267 -3.09 -8.34 -30.85
N GLU A 268 -2.09 -9.09 -31.31
CA GLU A 268 -0.75 -9.05 -30.72
C GLU A 268 -0.01 -7.75 -31.09
N GLY A 269 -0.18 -7.26 -32.31
CA GLY A 269 0.57 -6.11 -32.82
C GLY A 269 2.04 -6.45 -33.09
N TYR A 270 2.87 -5.41 -33.29
CA TYR A 270 4.30 -5.58 -33.51
C TYR A 270 5.06 -5.76 -32.20
N ARG A 271 6.12 -6.58 -32.25
CA ARG A 271 7.11 -6.65 -31.18
C ARG A 271 8.17 -5.59 -31.42
N TYR A 272 8.19 -4.55 -30.61
CA TYR A 272 9.11 -3.43 -30.81
C TYR A 272 10.50 -3.73 -30.26
N GLN A 273 11.52 -3.49 -31.08
CA GLN A 273 12.91 -3.37 -30.63
C GLN A 273 13.26 -1.90 -30.44
N ILE A 274 14.23 -1.61 -29.58
CA ILE A 274 14.77 -0.27 -29.45
C ILE A 274 15.57 0.06 -30.70
N GLY A 275 15.19 1.16 -31.37
CA GLY A 275 15.88 1.70 -32.51
C GLY A 275 17.07 2.54 -32.07
N ARG A 276 17.02 3.85 -32.27
CA ARG A 276 18.03 4.82 -31.82
C ARG A 276 17.72 5.30 -30.41
N VAL A 277 18.76 5.37 -29.56
CA VAL A 277 18.68 6.02 -28.25
C VAL A 277 19.46 7.32 -28.27
N THR A 278 18.87 8.41 -27.77
CA THR A 278 19.51 9.72 -27.67
C THR A 278 19.35 10.28 -26.27
N PHE A 279 20.41 10.88 -25.74
CA PHE A 279 20.39 11.61 -24.49
C PHE A 279 20.54 13.10 -24.79
N GLU A 280 19.56 13.90 -24.36
CA GLU A 280 19.51 15.35 -24.51
C GLU A 280 19.62 16.03 -23.14
N GLY A 281 20.18 17.23 -23.10
CA GLY A 281 20.36 17.98 -21.84
C GLY A 281 21.52 17.46 -20.98
N THR A 282 22.53 16.86 -21.60
CA THR A 282 23.67 16.23 -20.92
C THR A 282 24.91 17.13 -21.01
N SER A 283 24.98 18.18 -20.19
CA SER A 283 26.10 19.12 -20.16
C SER A 283 27.20 18.71 -19.17
N ILE A 284 26.85 17.96 -18.13
CA ILE A 284 27.76 17.54 -17.06
C ILE A 284 28.40 16.19 -17.37
N PHE A 285 27.60 15.23 -17.86
CA PHE A 285 28.07 13.91 -18.25
C PHE A 285 27.78 13.67 -19.73
N THR A 286 28.65 12.95 -20.43
CA THR A 286 28.39 12.55 -21.81
C THR A 286 27.37 11.42 -21.88
N GLY A 287 26.64 11.32 -22.99
CA GLY A 287 25.71 10.19 -23.22
C GLY A 287 26.39 8.82 -23.06
N ASP A 288 27.65 8.69 -23.46
CA ASP A 288 28.42 7.44 -23.31
C ASP A 288 28.78 7.11 -21.86
N GLN A 289 28.90 8.11 -20.98
CA GLN A 289 29.06 7.87 -19.54
C GLN A 289 27.74 7.36 -18.94
N ILE A 290 26.62 7.98 -19.30
CA ILE A 290 25.29 7.56 -18.84
C ILE A 290 24.97 6.14 -19.31
N ARG A 291 25.25 5.82 -20.59
CA ARG A 291 25.08 4.47 -21.15
C ARG A 291 25.90 3.41 -20.42
N ARG A 292 27.15 3.73 -20.05
CA ARG A 292 28.01 2.80 -19.29
C ARG A 292 27.52 2.62 -17.85
N GLY A 293 26.82 3.61 -17.30
CA GLY A 293 26.31 3.58 -15.95
C GLY A 293 27.40 3.76 -14.90
N VAL A 294 27.03 3.47 -13.65
CA VAL A 294 27.90 3.57 -12.47
C VAL A 294 27.65 2.39 -11.51
N PRO A 295 28.67 1.84 -10.85
CA PRO A 295 28.43 0.88 -9.77
C PRO A 295 27.91 1.62 -8.53
N ILE A 296 26.70 1.28 -8.09
CA ILE A 296 26.14 1.68 -6.79
C ILE A 296 26.25 0.48 -5.86
N LEU A 297 27.22 0.54 -4.94
CA LEU A 297 27.60 -0.59 -4.09
C LEU A 297 27.97 -1.83 -4.93
N ASP A 298 27.24 -2.94 -4.76
CA ASP A 298 27.46 -4.19 -5.49
C ASP A 298 26.62 -4.30 -6.77
N ARG A 299 25.88 -3.24 -7.14
CA ARG A 299 24.94 -3.26 -8.28
C ARG A 299 25.42 -2.32 -9.39
N PRO A 300 25.64 -2.82 -10.62
CA PRO A 300 25.80 -1.93 -11.76
C PRO A 300 24.45 -1.24 -12.04
N VAL A 301 24.45 0.08 -12.13
CA VAL A 301 23.28 0.89 -12.44
C VAL A 301 23.52 1.56 -13.79
N GLY A 302 22.66 1.26 -14.77
CA GLY A 302 22.72 1.86 -16.09
C GLY A 302 21.47 1.53 -16.91
N PRO A 303 21.23 2.27 -18.00
CA PRO A 303 20.10 2.01 -18.90
C PRO A 303 20.20 0.62 -19.55
N VAL A 304 19.09 -0.10 -19.59
CA VAL A 304 18.92 -1.42 -20.22
C VAL A 304 18.17 -1.35 -21.55
N MET A 305 17.36 -0.32 -21.81
CA MET A 305 16.65 -0.12 -23.09
C MET A 305 17.55 0.59 -24.10
N LEU A 306 18.67 -0.06 -24.43
CA LEU A 306 19.63 0.37 -25.45
C LEU A 306 19.30 -0.21 -26.83
N GLU A 307 19.98 0.28 -27.86
CA GLU A 307 19.77 -0.12 -29.25
C GLU A 307 19.76 -1.65 -29.43
N GLY A 308 18.72 -2.18 -30.08
CA GLY A 308 18.52 -3.62 -30.29
C GLY A 308 17.85 -4.39 -29.14
N ALA A 309 17.71 -3.80 -27.95
CA ALA A 309 16.94 -4.41 -26.86
C ALA A 309 15.45 -4.51 -27.23
N ILE A 310 14.70 -5.39 -26.57
CA ILE A 310 13.24 -5.43 -26.73
C ILE A 310 12.65 -4.30 -25.88
N PHE A 311 11.82 -3.45 -26.49
CA PHE A 311 11.16 -2.38 -25.74
C PHE A 311 10.23 -2.99 -24.70
N THR A 312 10.33 -2.56 -23.45
CA THR A 312 9.35 -2.90 -22.41
C THR A 312 9.01 -1.67 -21.58
N PRO A 313 7.74 -1.50 -21.15
CA PRO A 313 7.39 -0.39 -20.26
C PRO A 313 8.13 -0.42 -18.91
N SER A 314 8.41 -1.61 -18.38
CA SER A 314 9.19 -1.79 -17.15
C SER A 314 10.63 -1.36 -17.35
N GLY A 315 11.28 -1.81 -18.44
CA GLY A 315 12.64 -1.41 -18.78
C GLY A 315 12.78 0.10 -18.97
N LEU A 316 11.79 0.76 -19.58
CA LEU A 316 11.79 2.23 -19.70
C LEU A 316 11.73 2.94 -18.34
N SER A 317 10.98 2.38 -17.39
CA SER A 317 10.92 2.90 -16.03
C SER A 317 12.25 2.66 -15.31
N GLU A 318 12.84 1.49 -15.47
CA GLU A 318 14.15 1.13 -14.93
C GLU A 318 15.25 2.03 -15.49
N ASP A 319 15.25 2.33 -16.79
CA ASP A 319 16.19 3.27 -17.40
C ASP A 319 16.06 4.68 -16.82
N ARG A 320 14.83 5.18 -16.67
CA ARG A 320 14.59 6.50 -16.08
C ARG A 320 15.17 6.58 -14.67
N ASP A 321 14.93 5.53 -13.87
CA ASP A 321 15.44 5.45 -12.52
C ASP A 321 16.97 5.27 -12.52
N ALA A 322 17.53 4.45 -13.40
CA ALA A 322 18.97 4.24 -13.52
C ALA A 322 19.73 5.51 -13.93
N VAL A 323 19.18 6.30 -14.87
CA VAL A 323 19.74 7.59 -15.24
C VAL A 323 19.66 8.56 -14.06
N ARG A 324 18.52 8.64 -13.35
CA ARG A 324 18.40 9.49 -12.16
C ARG A 324 19.42 9.08 -11.09
N ASP A 325 19.48 7.80 -10.76
CA ASP A 325 20.38 7.24 -9.75
C ASP A 325 21.86 7.43 -10.13
N PHE A 326 22.20 7.37 -11.42
CA PHE A 326 23.53 7.73 -11.93
C PHE A 326 23.91 9.18 -11.56
N TYR A 327 23.02 10.14 -11.78
CA TYR A 327 23.24 11.54 -11.42
C TYR A 327 23.25 11.76 -9.90
N GLU A 328 22.38 11.08 -9.15
CA GLU A 328 22.33 11.12 -7.68
C GLU A 328 23.62 10.58 -7.03
N ALA A 329 24.28 9.60 -7.65
CA ALA A 329 25.59 9.11 -7.22
C ALA A 329 26.70 10.17 -7.29
N TYR A 330 26.48 11.26 -8.04
CA TYR A 330 27.40 12.38 -8.14
C TYR A 330 26.87 13.68 -7.49
N GLY A 331 25.74 13.62 -6.77
CA GLY A 331 25.21 14.75 -6.00
C GLY A 331 24.11 15.58 -6.67
N TYR A 332 23.57 15.14 -7.81
CA TYR A 332 22.54 15.86 -8.57
C TYR A 332 21.13 15.34 -8.24
N LEU A 333 20.63 15.70 -7.06
CA LEU A 333 19.39 15.13 -6.50
C LEU A 333 18.09 15.62 -7.15
N ASP A 334 18.13 16.75 -7.85
CA ASP A 334 16.96 17.31 -8.54
C ASP A 334 16.90 16.91 -10.01
N THR A 335 17.66 15.88 -10.39
CA THR A 335 17.69 15.36 -11.75
C THR A 335 16.30 14.89 -12.17
N ARG A 336 15.83 15.36 -13.32
CA ARG A 336 14.56 14.91 -13.92
C ARG A 336 14.83 14.30 -15.28
N VAL A 337 14.28 13.12 -15.50
CA VAL A 337 14.43 12.37 -16.74
C VAL A 337 13.05 12.19 -17.35
N LEU A 338 12.85 12.80 -18.53
CA LEU A 338 11.65 12.63 -19.34
C LEU A 338 12.00 11.83 -20.58
N VAL A 339 11.23 10.79 -20.88
CA VAL A 339 11.50 9.94 -22.04
C VAL A 339 10.43 10.14 -23.11
N THR A 340 10.86 10.57 -24.29
CA THR A 340 10.01 10.67 -25.47
C THR A 340 10.16 9.40 -26.30
N LYS A 341 9.03 8.78 -26.64
CA LYS A 341 8.95 7.55 -27.44
C LYS A 341 8.56 7.92 -28.86
N VAL A 342 9.38 7.56 -29.85
CA VAL A 342 9.10 7.80 -31.26
C VAL A 342 8.95 6.45 -31.97
N PRO A 343 7.71 5.98 -32.22
CA PRO A 343 7.48 4.69 -32.85
C PRO A 343 7.79 4.76 -34.35
N ASN A 344 8.60 3.81 -34.83
CA ASN A 344 8.86 3.57 -36.24
C ASN A 344 8.15 2.28 -36.66
N THR A 345 6.85 2.40 -36.97
CA THR A 345 5.96 1.25 -37.24
C THR A 345 6.41 0.40 -38.42
N ASP A 346 7.02 1.01 -39.44
CA ASP A 346 7.47 0.29 -40.64
C ASP A 346 8.69 -0.61 -40.38
N GLN A 347 9.50 -0.24 -39.38
CA GLN A 347 10.71 -0.97 -39.00
C GLN A 347 10.50 -1.87 -37.78
N GLY A 348 9.34 -1.77 -37.10
CA GLY A 348 9.09 -2.45 -35.84
C GLY A 348 10.04 -1.97 -34.73
N THR A 349 10.50 -0.72 -34.79
CA THR A 349 11.43 -0.15 -33.82
C THR A 349 10.82 1.02 -33.07
N MET A 350 11.34 1.30 -31.87
CA MET A 350 10.96 2.42 -31.01
C MET A 350 12.21 3.22 -30.69
N ASP A 351 12.31 4.44 -31.18
CA ASP A 351 13.41 5.34 -30.83
C ASP A 351 13.10 6.01 -29.48
N LEU A 352 14.11 6.12 -28.63
CA LEU A 352 14.00 6.70 -27.29
C LEU A 352 14.84 7.97 -27.19
N VAL A 353 14.21 9.06 -26.77
CA VAL A 353 14.89 10.33 -26.47
C VAL A 353 14.75 10.63 -24.99
N TYR A 354 15.85 10.45 -24.26
CA TYR A 354 15.98 10.77 -22.85
C TYR A 354 16.34 12.25 -22.69
N ARG A 355 15.37 13.07 -22.30
CA ARG A 355 15.56 14.48 -21.97
C ARG A 355 15.86 14.63 -20.49
N ILE A 356 17.09 15.02 -20.19
CA ILE A 356 17.61 15.11 -18.83
C ILE A 356 17.70 16.59 -18.44
N SER A 357 17.15 16.91 -17.27
CA SER A 357 17.36 18.17 -16.57
C SER A 357 18.27 17.84 -15.39
N GLU A 358 19.56 18.17 -15.49
CA GLU A 358 20.61 17.72 -14.57
C GLU A 358 20.50 18.35 -13.16
N GLY A 359 19.91 19.54 -13.05
CA GLY A 359 19.80 20.24 -11.77
C GLY A 359 21.15 20.77 -11.26
N GLU A 360 21.20 21.10 -9.98
CA GLU A 360 22.39 21.64 -9.31
C GLU A 360 23.05 20.61 -8.39
N LEU A 361 24.36 20.78 -8.18
CA LEU A 361 25.12 19.96 -7.24
C LEU A 361 24.67 20.27 -5.80
N ASN A 362 24.28 19.23 -5.06
CA ASN A 362 23.80 19.36 -3.69
C ASN A 362 24.89 18.98 -2.68
N TYR A 363 24.90 19.67 -1.54
CA TYR A 363 25.76 19.37 -0.40
C TYR A 363 24.94 18.99 0.83
N VAL A 364 25.52 18.18 1.72
CA VAL A 364 24.91 17.90 3.02
C VAL A 364 25.09 19.10 3.93
N GLU A 365 23.99 19.71 4.38
CA GLU A 365 24.04 20.79 5.39
C GLU A 365 24.11 20.20 6.79
N LYS A 366 23.10 19.41 7.15
CA LYS A 366 23.00 18.79 8.47
C LYS A 366 22.69 17.32 8.33
N LEU A 367 23.27 16.54 9.24
CA LEU A 367 22.94 15.14 9.45
C LEU A 367 22.22 14.98 10.78
N GLU A 368 20.97 14.54 10.72
CA GLU A 368 20.11 14.37 11.88
C GLU A 368 19.76 12.90 12.08
N ILE A 369 19.97 12.39 13.28
CA ILE A 369 19.65 11.01 13.64
C ILE A 369 18.38 11.05 14.51
N ARG A 370 17.37 10.24 14.15
CA ARG A 370 16.08 10.19 14.86
C ARG A 370 15.74 8.75 15.25
N GLY A 371 15.12 8.58 16.42
CA GLY A 371 14.61 7.27 16.91
C GLY A 371 15.59 6.44 17.73
N ASN A 372 16.81 6.94 17.97
CA ASN A 372 17.83 6.29 18.79
C ASN A 372 17.67 6.63 20.30
N ASN A 373 16.63 6.09 20.93
CA ASN A 373 16.32 6.40 22.33
C ASN A 373 17.29 5.73 23.33
N ARG A 374 17.88 4.58 22.98
CA ARG A 374 18.80 3.82 23.85
C ARG A 374 20.23 3.85 23.32
N THR A 375 20.38 3.83 22.00
CA THR A 375 21.64 3.81 21.27
C THR A 375 22.22 5.21 21.20
N ARG A 376 23.46 5.37 21.66
CA ARG A 376 24.15 6.66 21.63
C ARG A 376 24.32 7.12 20.18
N ASP A 377 24.15 8.42 19.95
CA ASP A 377 24.31 9.04 18.62
C ASP A 377 25.63 8.65 17.94
N LYS A 378 26.73 8.64 18.70
CA LYS A 378 28.06 8.26 18.19
C LYS A 378 28.13 6.87 17.56
N VAL A 379 27.31 5.93 18.03
CA VAL A 379 27.27 4.54 17.53
C VAL A 379 26.67 4.49 16.13
N ILE A 380 25.72 5.38 15.85
CA ILE A 380 25.11 5.52 14.52
C ILE A 380 26.04 6.34 13.64
N ARG A 381 26.51 7.49 14.14
CA ARG A 381 27.34 8.44 13.39
C ARG A 381 28.63 7.82 12.82
N ARG A 382 29.28 6.92 13.57
CA ARG A 382 30.52 6.22 13.12
C ARG A 382 30.30 5.23 11.96
N GLU A 383 29.06 4.81 11.71
CA GLU A 383 28.72 3.91 10.60
C GLU A 383 28.40 4.69 9.31
N LEU A 384 28.18 6.00 9.42
CA LEU A 384 27.86 6.85 8.28
C LEU A 384 29.11 7.06 7.41
N ALA A 385 28.91 7.03 6.10
CA ALA A 385 29.93 7.25 5.08
C ALA A 385 29.92 8.69 4.53
N ILE A 386 28.93 9.49 4.93
CA ILE A 386 28.73 10.86 4.47
C ILE A 386 28.66 11.82 5.67
N HIS A 387 29.26 12.99 5.53
CA HIS A 387 29.36 14.00 6.58
C HIS A 387 28.86 15.37 6.11
N PRO A 388 28.43 16.25 7.06
CA PRO A 388 28.11 17.65 6.74
C PRO A 388 29.25 18.35 5.99
N GLY A 389 28.89 19.11 4.96
CA GLY A 389 29.80 19.83 4.07
C GLY A 389 30.26 19.05 2.84
N GLU A 390 30.09 17.73 2.81
CA GLU A 390 30.42 16.91 1.64
C GLU A 390 29.34 17.02 0.56
N VAL A 391 29.71 16.66 -0.68
CA VAL A 391 28.75 16.48 -1.78
C VAL A 391 27.74 15.40 -1.37
N PHE A 392 26.46 15.62 -1.68
CA PHE A 392 25.38 14.72 -1.31
C PHE A 392 25.37 13.46 -2.20
N ASP A 393 26.26 12.53 -1.93
CA ASP A 393 26.35 11.26 -2.67
C ASP A 393 25.37 10.20 -2.12
N MET A 394 24.40 9.80 -2.94
CA MET A 394 23.41 8.78 -2.56
C MET A 394 24.02 7.38 -2.39
N VAL A 395 25.16 7.07 -3.02
CA VAL A 395 25.90 5.81 -2.82
C VAL A 395 26.40 5.73 -1.39
N SER A 396 26.96 6.83 -0.87
CA SER A 396 27.41 6.94 0.52
C SER A 396 26.24 6.88 1.51
N VAL A 397 25.07 7.43 1.17
CA VAL A 397 23.84 7.31 1.99
C VAL A 397 23.39 5.85 2.07
N GLU A 398 23.30 5.13 0.95
CA GLU A 398 22.89 3.73 0.95
C GLU A 398 23.94 2.82 1.62
N LEU A 399 25.24 3.13 1.47
CA LEU A 399 26.32 2.47 2.21
C LEU A 399 26.13 2.63 3.73
N SER A 400 25.82 3.85 4.17
CA SER A 400 25.57 4.17 5.57
C SER A 400 24.39 3.36 6.12
N LYS A 401 23.29 3.32 5.38
CA LYS A 401 22.10 2.53 5.72
C LYS A 401 22.42 1.03 5.82
N ARG A 402 23.17 0.49 4.85
CA ARG A 402 23.58 -0.92 4.86
C ARG A 402 24.49 -1.26 6.04
N ARG A 403 25.44 -0.37 6.39
CA ARG A 403 26.31 -0.52 7.57
C ARG A 403 25.48 -0.54 8.84
N LEU A 404 24.56 0.41 9.00
CA LEU A 404 23.66 0.49 10.15
C LEU A 404 22.79 -0.76 10.29
N GLN A 405 22.18 -1.24 9.19
CA GLN A 405 21.43 -2.51 9.20
C GLN A 405 22.32 -3.69 9.56
N GLY A 406 23.55 -3.73 9.04
CA GLY A 406 24.55 -4.76 9.32
C GLY A 406 25.02 -4.80 10.78
N THR A 407 24.82 -3.73 11.57
CA THR A 407 25.12 -3.75 13.01
C THR A 407 24.19 -4.67 13.80
N GLY A 408 22.99 -4.95 13.28
CA GLY A 408 21.94 -5.70 13.98
C GLY A 408 21.33 -4.96 15.19
N LEU A 409 21.59 -3.65 15.32
CA LEU A 409 21.05 -2.83 16.42
C LEU A 409 19.66 -2.25 16.12
N PHE A 410 19.23 -2.29 14.85
CA PHE A 410 18.01 -1.65 14.36
C PHE A 410 17.15 -2.64 13.57
N ASP A 411 15.85 -2.63 13.79
CA ASP A 411 14.87 -3.43 13.02
C ASP A 411 14.68 -2.81 11.62
N SER A 412 14.71 -1.48 11.55
CA SER A 412 14.61 -0.73 10.31
C SER A 412 15.48 0.52 10.37
N VAL A 413 16.07 0.87 9.22
CA VAL A 413 16.83 2.10 8.98
C VAL A 413 16.27 2.75 7.72
N GLU A 414 15.81 3.99 7.87
CA GLU A 414 15.23 4.80 6.81
C GLU A 414 16.05 6.10 6.66
N THR A 415 16.20 6.56 5.43
CA THR A 415 16.91 7.79 5.10
C THR A 415 15.94 8.72 4.39
N GLN A 416 15.86 9.97 4.85
CA GLN A 416 15.03 11.00 4.26
C GLN A 416 15.88 12.21 3.92
N VAL A 417 15.64 12.78 2.74
CA VAL A 417 16.32 13.98 2.27
C VAL A 417 15.35 15.15 2.41
N GLU A 418 15.70 16.13 3.23
CA GLU A 418 14.90 17.33 3.43
C GLU A 418 15.50 18.52 2.65
N LYS A 419 14.63 19.21 1.91
CA LYS A 419 14.97 20.45 1.20
C LYS A 419 15.01 21.62 2.18
N ILE A 420 15.97 22.50 1.99
CA ILE A 420 16.12 23.74 2.78
C ILE A 420 15.67 24.89 1.87
N PRO A 421 14.52 25.55 2.13
CA PRO A 421 14.01 26.61 1.27
C PRO A 421 15.00 27.76 1.07
N GLU A 422 15.78 28.13 2.10
CA GLU A 422 16.76 29.23 1.99
C GLU A 422 18.05 28.82 1.26
N LEU A 423 18.34 27.51 1.12
CA LEU A 423 19.60 26.99 0.58
C LEU A 423 19.32 25.90 -0.47
N PRO A 424 19.04 26.30 -1.73
CA PRO A 424 18.56 25.38 -2.78
C PRO A 424 19.60 24.33 -3.20
N ASN A 425 20.89 24.58 -3.01
CA ASN A 425 21.98 23.63 -3.27
C ASN A 425 22.42 22.84 -2.02
N ARG A 426 21.63 22.88 -0.94
CA ARG A 426 21.94 22.14 0.29
C ARG A 426 20.74 21.34 0.79
N ARG A 427 21.01 20.19 1.39
CA ARG A 427 19.99 19.28 1.89
C ARG A 427 20.34 18.78 3.29
N ASN A 428 19.32 18.56 4.10
CA ASN A 428 19.47 17.83 5.34
C ASN A 428 19.28 16.34 5.08
N LEU A 429 20.13 15.50 5.67
CA LEU A 429 19.97 14.06 5.69
C LEU A 429 19.44 13.64 7.06
N ILE A 430 18.24 13.07 7.07
CA ILE A 430 17.67 12.44 8.25
C ILE A 430 17.90 10.94 8.16
N VAL A 431 18.56 10.39 9.17
CA VAL A 431 18.72 8.96 9.40
C VAL A 431 17.74 8.55 10.51
N GLY A 432 16.59 8.03 10.10
CA GLY A 432 15.59 7.48 11.00
C GLY A 432 15.89 6.02 11.32
N VAL A 433 15.95 5.68 12.60
CA VAL A 433 16.18 4.31 13.06
C VAL A 433 15.06 3.83 13.97
N LYS A 434 14.74 2.54 13.87
CA LYS A 434 13.91 1.83 14.85
C LYS A 434 14.77 0.82 15.57
N GLU A 435 15.04 1.05 16.85
CA GLU A 435 15.91 0.19 17.65
C GLU A 435 15.34 -1.23 17.78
N ALA A 436 16.18 -2.23 17.51
CA ALA A 436 15.85 -3.63 17.64
C ALA A 436 15.93 -4.10 19.09
N ARG A 437 15.31 -5.25 19.37
CA ARG A 437 15.62 -6.02 20.59
C ARG A 437 16.95 -6.75 20.41
N THR A 438 18.00 -6.21 21.02
CA THR A 438 19.36 -6.74 20.91
C THR A 438 19.71 -7.80 21.94
N GLY A 439 18.86 -8.00 22.95
CA GLY A 439 18.99 -9.03 23.98
C GLY A 439 18.31 -10.34 23.57
N ARG A 440 18.98 -11.47 23.75
CA ARG A 440 18.47 -12.81 23.45
C ARG A 440 18.92 -13.82 24.50
N LEU A 441 17.97 -14.60 24.99
CA LEU A 441 18.22 -15.80 25.79
C LEU A 441 18.17 -17.02 24.86
N LEU A 442 19.22 -17.84 24.91
CA LEU A 442 19.38 -19.08 24.16
C LEU A 442 19.36 -20.22 25.16
N MET A 443 18.52 -21.22 24.94
CA MET A 443 18.49 -22.44 25.75
C MET A 443 18.45 -23.63 24.81
N GLY A 444 19.20 -24.67 25.13
CA GLY A 444 19.23 -25.88 24.34
C GLY A 444 19.61 -27.08 25.18
N PHE A 445 19.25 -28.26 24.70
CA PHE A 445 19.70 -29.54 25.22
C PHE A 445 20.06 -30.43 24.03
N GLY A 446 20.97 -31.36 24.23
CA GLY A 446 21.44 -32.24 23.17
C GLY A 446 21.95 -33.55 23.72
N TYR A 447 22.09 -34.52 22.83
CA TYR A 447 22.71 -35.80 23.10
C TYR A 447 23.65 -36.15 21.94
N SER A 448 24.86 -36.58 22.25
CA SER A 448 25.77 -37.13 21.26
C SER A 448 26.51 -38.35 21.80
N SER A 449 26.99 -39.20 20.89
CA SER A 449 27.80 -40.38 21.26
C SER A 449 29.11 -40.01 21.97
N ILE A 450 29.60 -38.77 21.78
CA ILE A 450 30.86 -38.28 22.33
C ILE A 450 30.61 -37.55 23.65
N GLU A 451 29.75 -36.53 23.65
CA GLU A 451 29.52 -35.62 24.79
C GLU A 451 28.42 -36.10 25.73
N SER A 452 27.73 -37.20 25.40
CA SER A 452 26.54 -37.67 26.11
C SER A 452 25.45 -36.58 26.14
N MET A 453 24.57 -36.60 27.14
CA MET A 453 23.54 -35.56 27.32
C MET A 453 24.17 -34.27 27.86
N PHE A 454 23.79 -33.13 27.29
CA PHE A 454 24.19 -31.80 27.74
C PHE A 454 23.05 -30.79 27.62
N ALA A 455 23.13 -29.73 28.42
CA ALA A 455 22.27 -28.56 28.38
C ALA A 455 23.13 -27.30 28.24
N GLN A 456 22.61 -26.31 27.51
CA GLN A 456 23.26 -25.03 27.31
C GLN A 456 22.29 -23.89 27.58
N VAL A 457 22.78 -22.87 28.29
CA VAL A 457 22.10 -21.60 28.50
C VAL A 457 23.05 -20.49 28.07
N GLY A 458 22.58 -19.61 27.22
CA GLY A 458 23.35 -18.47 26.73
C GLY A 458 22.54 -17.19 26.82
N PHE A 459 23.17 -16.12 27.27
CA PHE A 459 22.62 -14.77 27.21
C PHE A 459 23.50 -13.93 26.30
N VAL A 460 22.90 -13.28 25.30
CA VAL A 460 23.59 -12.37 24.39
C VAL A 460 22.89 -11.03 24.47
N GLN A 461 23.66 -9.98 24.74
CA GLN A 461 23.20 -8.59 24.72
C GLN A 461 24.04 -7.81 23.72
N GLY A 462 23.45 -7.50 22.56
CA GLY A 462 23.98 -6.50 21.64
C GLY A 462 23.67 -5.08 22.12
N ASN A 463 24.38 -4.10 21.57
CA ASN A 463 24.29 -2.70 22.00
C ASN A 463 24.52 -2.52 23.52
N PHE A 464 25.41 -3.32 24.09
CA PHE A 464 25.80 -3.23 25.49
C PHE A 464 26.58 -1.93 25.75
N ASP A 465 26.59 -1.49 27.01
CA ASP A 465 27.38 -0.36 27.47
C ASP A 465 27.85 -0.62 28.90
N LEU A 466 29.12 -1.02 29.04
CA LEU A 466 29.73 -1.35 30.33
C LEU A 466 29.66 -0.18 31.33
N PHE A 467 29.60 1.06 30.84
CA PHE A 467 29.65 2.27 31.65
C PHE A 467 28.27 2.93 31.86
N ASN A 468 27.17 2.23 31.56
CA ASN A 468 25.81 2.76 31.72
C ASN A 468 24.94 1.93 32.70
N PRO A 469 25.35 1.74 33.97
CA PRO A 469 24.50 1.07 34.95
C PRO A 469 23.24 1.90 35.29
N PRO A 470 22.08 1.29 35.60
CA PRO A 470 21.85 -0.16 35.67
C PRO A 470 21.43 -0.80 34.33
N TYR A 471 21.27 -0.01 33.26
CA TYR A 471 20.67 -0.47 32.01
C TYR A 471 21.64 -1.20 31.08
N PHE A 472 22.93 -0.90 31.18
CA PHE A 472 24.03 -1.43 30.40
C PHE A 472 23.77 -1.50 28.89
N THR A 473 23.18 -0.44 28.32
CA THR A 473 22.84 -0.36 26.90
C THR A 473 23.29 0.96 26.29
N GLY A 474 23.59 0.94 24.99
CA GLY A 474 23.71 2.13 24.15
C GLY A 474 25.06 2.38 23.48
N ALA A 475 26.14 1.69 23.87
CA ALA A 475 27.49 1.94 23.33
C ALA A 475 27.83 1.07 22.10
N GLY A 476 26.93 0.21 21.64
CA GLY A 476 27.19 -0.69 20.52
C GLY A 476 28.13 -1.87 20.86
N GLN A 477 28.45 -2.08 22.13
CA GLN A 477 29.27 -3.21 22.59
C GLN A 477 28.47 -4.51 22.52
N LYS A 478 29.14 -5.65 22.65
CA LYS A 478 28.47 -6.95 22.78
C LYS A 478 28.92 -7.65 24.04
N PHE A 479 27.95 -8.12 24.79
CA PHE A 479 28.16 -8.98 25.94
C PHE A 479 27.53 -10.35 25.67
N ARG A 480 28.25 -11.41 26.04
CA ARG A 480 27.77 -12.79 25.95
C ARG A 480 28.18 -13.55 27.20
N LEU A 481 27.22 -14.25 27.78
CA LEU A 481 27.44 -15.28 28.79
C LEU A 481 26.97 -16.60 28.19
N GLN A 482 27.78 -17.65 28.28
CA GLN A 482 27.43 -18.98 27.82
C GLN A 482 27.82 -20.00 28.88
N ILE A 483 26.88 -20.86 29.23
CA ILE A 483 27.02 -21.92 30.22
C ILE A 483 26.58 -23.21 29.54
N THR A 484 27.47 -24.19 29.47
CA THR A 484 27.17 -25.55 28.99
C THR A 484 27.51 -26.53 30.09
N THR A 485 26.57 -27.41 30.42
CA THR A 485 26.73 -28.43 31.44
C THR A 485 26.28 -29.78 30.88
N GLY A 486 27.06 -30.83 31.10
CA GLY A 486 26.78 -32.16 30.59
C GLY A 486 27.70 -33.19 31.24
N ALA A 487 27.40 -34.47 31.02
CA ALA A 487 28.09 -35.56 31.72
C ALA A 487 29.59 -35.68 31.40
N ARG A 488 30.04 -35.12 30.27
CA ARG A 488 31.45 -35.16 29.83
C ARG A 488 32.05 -33.78 29.49
N ARG A 489 31.29 -32.71 29.73
CA ARG A 489 31.67 -31.34 29.36
C ARG A 489 31.03 -30.32 30.30
N GLN A 490 31.86 -29.46 30.87
CA GLN A 490 31.44 -28.22 31.52
C GLN A 490 32.17 -27.05 30.85
N ASP A 491 31.44 -26.01 30.44
CA ASP A 491 32.01 -24.90 29.67
C ASP A 491 31.29 -23.61 30.04
N TYR A 492 32.01 -22.74 30.75
CA TYR A 492 31.55 -21.43 31.18
C TYR A 492 32.37 -20.37 30.45
N GLN A 493 31.70 -19.47 29.74
CA GLN A 493 32.37 -18.43 28.97
C GLN A 493 31.65 -17.09 29.12
N ILE A 494 32.42 -16.05 29.42
CA ILE A 494 32.01 -14.65 29.37
C ILE A 494 32.81 -13.97 28.27
N SER A 495 32.13 -13.31 27.35
CA SER A 495 32.74 -12.59 26.24
C SER A 495 32.24 -11.15 26.21
N PHE A 496 33.18 -10.21 26.14
CA PHE A 496 32.93 -8.79 25.92
C PHE A 496 33.63 -8.33 24.64
N GLU A 497 32.93 -7.54 23.83
CA GLU A 497 33.47 -6.98 22.58
C GLU A 497 33.16 -5.49 22.48
N GLU A 498 34.19 -4.67 22.27
CA GLU A 498 34.12 -3.26 21.87
C GLU A 498 34.54 -3.15 20.39
N PRO A 499 33.60 -3.00 19.44
CA PRO A 499 33.91 -2.98 18.01
C PRO A 499 34.66 -1.73 17.53
N TYR A 500 34.61 -0.63 18.30
CA TYR A 500 35.27 0.64 17.98
C TYR A 500 36.14 1.15 19.14
N PHE A 501 37.15 0.35 19.50
CA PHE A 501 38.09 0.67 20.55
C PHE A 501 38.88 1.95 20.21
N LEU A 502 38.91 2.89 21.16
CA LEU A 502 39.48 4.24 21.03
C LEU A 502 38.84 5.05 19.88
N ASP A 503 37.54 4.87 19.65
CA ASP A 503 36.75 5.50 18.58
C ASP A 503 37.35 5.30 17.17
N ARG A 504 38.08 4.18 16.98
CA ARG A 504 38.63 3.74 15.69
C ARG A 504 38.01 2.41 15.32
N LYS A 505 37.99 2.05 14.03
CA LYS A 505 37.57 0.73 13.52
C LYS A 505 38.54 -0.41 13.93
N ARG A 506 38.68 -0.58 15.23
CA ARG A 506 39.53 -1.54 15.94
C ARG A 506 38.64 -2.25 16.95
N ARG A 507 38.58 -3.56 16.87
CA ARG A 507 37.77 -4.39 17.75
C ARG A 507 38.64 -4.93 18.88
N LEU A 508 38.30 -4.58 20.11
CA LEU A 508 38.82 -5.19 21.33
C LEU A 508 37.86 -6.30 21.77
N SER A 509 38.37 -7.49 22.03
CA SER A 509 37.62 -8.61 22.60
C SER A 509 38.29 -9.14 23.86
N VAL A 510 37.48 -9.43 24.87
CA VAL A 510 37.91 -10.02 26.14
C VAL A 510 37.04 -11.25 26.37
N ASP A 511 37.66 -12.43 26.40
CA ASP A 511 36.98 -13.69 26.73
C ASP A 511 37.55 -14.24 28.03
N LEU A 512 36.69 -14.57 28.98
CA LEU A 512 37.03 -15.31 30.19
C LEU A 512 36.36 -16.68 30.08
N TYR A 513 37.11 -17.75 30.28
CA TYR A 513 36.56 -19.10 30.14
C TYR A 513 37.07 -20.05 31.22
N HIS A 514 36.20 -20.98 31.60
CA HIS A 514 36.51 -22.14 32.41
C HIS A 514 35.88 -23.37 31.76
N ARG A 515 36.70 -24.38 31.44
CA ARG A 515 36.30 -25.53 30.66
C ARG A 515 36.87 -26.81 31.23
N GLU A 516 36.00 -27.79 31.40
CA GLU A 516 36.33 -29.16 31.81
C GLU A 516 35.84 -30.11 30.72
N ILE A 517 36.76 -30.87 30.13
CA ILE A 517 36.44 -31.84 29.08
C ILE A 517 36.98 -33.21 29.46
N GLN A 518 36.08 -34.19 29.46
CA GLN A 518 36.35 -35.58 29.87
C GLN A 518 36.24 -36.58 28.71
N TYR A 519 36.11 -36.12 27.46
CA TYR A 519 35.96 -37.01 26.30
C TYR A 519 37.21 -37.10 25.39
N PHE A 520 38.26 -36.31 25.63
CA PHE A 520 39.49 -36.37 24.84
C PHE A 520 40.41 -37.55 25.20
N SER A 521 40.34 -38.03 26.45
CA SER A 521 41.17 -39.14 26.93
C SER A 521 40.41 -39.95 27.98
N ARG A 522 40.69 -41.25 28.05
CA ARG A 522 40.21 -42.14 29.12
C ARG A 522 41.14 -42.14 30.35
N TYR A 523 42.29 -41.48 30.27
CA TYR A 523 43.36 -41.54 31.26
C TYR A 523 43.57 -40.24 32.03
N TYR A 524 43.09 -39.11 31.50
CA TYR A 524 43.23 -37.81 32.14
C TYR A 524 42.02 -36.93 31.86
N GLU A 525 41.75 -36.03 32.79
CA GLU A 525 40.77 -34.96 32.64
C GLU A 525 41.49 -33.66 32.31
N GLN A 526 40.90 -32.86 31.42
CA GLN A 526 41.49 -31.59 31.01
C GLN A 526 40.68 -30.43 31.59
N HIS A 527 41.32 -29.65 32.46
CA HIS A 527 40.78 -28.41 33.02
C HIS A 527 41.52 -27.22 32.41
N GLN A 528 40.78 -26.26 31.88
CA GLN A 528 41.32 -25.04 31.31
C GLN A 528 40.58 -23.83 31.88
N THR A 529 41.29 -23.01 32.63
CA THR A 529 40.82 -21.70 33.06
C THR A 529 41.76 -20.67 32.51
N GLY A 530 41.23 -19.66 31.83
CA GLY A 530 42.08 -18.65 31.22
C GLY A 530 41.31 -17.44 30.72
N ALA A 531 42.09 -16.52 30.17
CA ALA A 531 41.58 -15.30 29.55
C ALA A 531 42.16 -15.17 28.14
N ARG A 532 41.35 -14.66 27.21
CA ARG A 532 41.82 -14.28 25.88
C ARG A 532 41.57 -12.81 25.65
N LEU A 533 42.64 -12.08 25.32
CA LEU A 533 42.58 -10.69 24.88
C LEU A 533 42.85 -10.65 23.38
N GLY A 534 41.90 -10.09 22.63
CA GLY A 534 42.00 -9.94 21.18
C GLY A 534 41.96 -8.48 20.77
N LEU A 535 42.87 -8.07 19.90
CA LEU A 535 42.81 -6.79 19.22
C LEU A 535 42.84 -7.03 17.71
N SER A 536 41.81 -6.59 17.00
CA SER A 536 41.69 -6.75 15.55
C SER A 536 41.29 -5.46 14.87
N ARG A 537 41.64 -5.31 13.60
CA ARG A 537 41.21 -4.18 12.75
C ARG A 537 40.86 -4.66 11.36
N LYS A 538 40.01 -3.89 10.67
CA LYS A 538 39.81 -4.03 9.22
C LYS A 538 41.07 -3.55 8.50
N LEU A 539 41.43 -4.25 7.42
CA LEU A 539 42.64 -3.97 6.63
C LEU A 539 42.26 -3.16 5.37
N TRP A 540 42.06 -3.83 4.24
CA TRP A 540 41.79 -3.17 2.96
C TRP A 540 40.30 -3.07 2.63
N SER A 541 39.46 -3.92 3.23
CA SER A 541 38.02 -3.96 2.98
C SER A 541 37.24 -4.19 4.28
N ASP A 542 35.92 -4.01 4.21
CA ASP A 542 35.03 -4.37 5.31
C ASP A 542 34.96 -5.90 5.56
N SER A 543 35.46 -6.73 4.63
CA SER A 543 35.51 -8.20 4.72
C SER A 543 36.85 -8.76 5.17
N THR A 544 37.94 -8.01 5.05
CA THR A 544 39.28 -8.47 5.45
C THR A 544 39.70 -7.83 6.77
N SER A 545 39.97 -8.66 7.78
CA SER A 545 40.45 -8.20 9.09
C SER A 545 41.72 -8.95 9.50
N GLY A 546 42.56 -8.26 10.27
CA GLY A 546 43.76 -8.84 10.88
C GLY A 546 43.77 -8.52 12.37
N GLY A 547 44.33 -9.40 13.20
CA GLY A 547 44.37 -9.18 14.63
C GLY A 547 45.36 -10.10 15.34
N VAL A 548 45.60 -9.78 16.60
CA VAL A 548 46.45 -10.55 17.52
C VAL A 548 45.59 -10.97 18.70
N ASN A 549 45.72 -12.24 19.10
CA ASN A 549 45.09 -12.78 20.29
C ASN A 549 46.16 -13.26 21.26
N LEU A 550 46.10 -12.81 22.51
CA LEU A 550 46.91 -13.30 23.60
C LEU A 550 46.02 -14.16 24.50
N THR A 551 46.45 -15.39 24.76
CA THR A 551 45.75 -16.32 25.66
C THR A 551 46.61 -16.49 26.91
N PHE A 552 46.00 -16.30 28.07
CA PHE A 552 46.61 -16.39 29.39
C PHE A 552 46.06 -17.59 30.15
#